data_AF-A0A0F5PJ56-F1
#
_entry.id   AF-A0A0F5PJ56-F1
#
_cell.length_a   1.000
_cell.length_b   1.000
_cell.length_c   1.000
_cell.angle_alpha   90.00
_cell.angle_beta   90.00
_cell.angle_gamma   90.00
#
_symmetry.space_group_name_H-M   'P 1'
#
loop_
_entity.id
_entity.type
_entity.pdbx_description
1 polymer ?
#
loop_
_entity_poly.entity_id
_entity_poly.type
_entity_poly.pdbx_seq_one_letter_code
_entity_poly.pdbx_strand_id
1 'polypeptide(L)'
;MIIGPSDENSPSPDGVAPLFSRYLRPRYDVEVRFNNGIWEQLPVLTGRQDEALKDMTHVKILFPQVEQKIPVDIPIPTINSLPESSKEANISISGESYPGTKVEIYVNGIKQKEAKTGSDGIFIDNIVLSRGENIIQARAVDPAGRVSEFSAERKVVLENVPQPPILDIPKSPTKYPIINVSGRAEPGSIITLTIYNENTAETTKVTDIRANEEGIFSSQVYLLEGVNVITAEAIYSDGTKSLPSSPIRVILDTIPPIISDMYPAEGEVINTTTPLISARVYDEGSGPVYFAIKLDGVSRPVTYDSKNNIMFYQVTSPLAPGPHTMAFYVKDAAGNSTRVPQTGEYVFYVESGN
;
A
#
# COMPACT_ATOMS: atom_id res chain seq x y z
N MET A 1 59.60 4.56 -37.30
CA MET A 1 58.49 5.40 -36.80
C MET A 1 59.04 6.82 -36.65
N ILE A 2 58.64 7.77 -37.51
CA ILE A 2 59.04 9.19 -37.39
C ILE A 2 57.95 9.93 -36.63
N ILE A 3 58.32 10.66 -35.57
CA ILE A 3 57.42 11.57 -34.85
C ILE A 3 58.14 12.91 -34.65
N GLY A 4 57.67 13.95 -35.36
CA GLY A 4 57.89 15.39 -35.09
C GLY A 4 58.41 16.24 -36.26
N PRO A 5 58.17 17.58 -36.26
CA PRO A 5 56.89 18.30 -36.42
C PRO A 5 56.59 18.67 -37.90
N SER A 6 55.40 19.22 -38.16
CA SER A 6 54.78 19.32 -39.50
C SER A 6 54.99 20.64 -40.27
N ASP A 7 55.73 21.63 -39.76
CA ASP A 7 55.97 22.90 -40.49
C ASP A 7 57.35 23.54 -40.26
N GLU A 8 57.73 24.42 -41.19
CA GLU A 8 59.05 25.06 -41.32
C GLU A 8 59.33 26.19 -40.32
N ASN A 9 58.34 26.62 -39.52
CA ASN A 9 58.44 27.84 -38.71
C ASN A 9 58.60 27.59 -37.20
N SER A 10 58.61 26.33 -36.75
CA SER A 10 58.87 25.95 -35.34
C SER A 10 59.97 24.87 -35.21
N PRO A 11 61.24 25.18 -35.49
CA PRO A 11 62.33 24.22 -35.34
C PRO A 11 62.59 23.90 -33.86
N SER A 12 62.68 22.61 -33.55
CA SER A 12 63.19 22.12 -32.25
C SER A 12 64.58 22.72 -31.97
N PRO A 13 64.85 23.27 -30.77
CA PRO A 13 66.13 23.92 -30.43
C PRO A 13 67.37 23.04 -30.65
N ASP A 14 67.18 21.72 -30.67
CA ASP A 14 68.26 20.75 -30.73
C ASP A 14 68.36 20.00 -32.07
N GLY A 15 67.54 20.34 -33.08
CA GLY A 15 67.67 19.82 -34.44
C GLY A 15 67.59 18.29 -34.60
N VAL A 16 67.22 17.55 -33.54
CA VAL A 16 67.18 16.08 -33.52
C VAL A 16 65.94 15.64 -32.75
N ALA A 17 65.05 14.91 -33.42
CA ALA A 17 64.00 14.13 -32.79
C ALA A 17 64.51 12.70 -32.51
N PRO A 18 63.81 11.93 -31.67
CA PRO A 18 64.16 11.36 -30.36
C PRO A 18 64.89 10.00 -30.48
N LEU A 19 65.01 9.13 -29.46
CA LEU A 19 64.15 7.94 -29.38
C LEU A 19 64.45 7.11 -28.09
N PHE A 20 63.38 6.82 -27.34
CA PHE A 20 63.17 5.71 -26.40
C PHE A 20 63.86 5.59 -25.03
N SER A 21 64.97 6.27 -24.70
CA SER A 21 65.64 6.01 -23.41
C SER A 21 64.79 6.35 -22.15
N ARG A 22 63.86 7.32 -22.24
CA ARG A 22 62.97 7.69 -21.13
C ARG A 22 61.69 6.85 -21.00
N TYR A 23 61.28 6.13 -22.04
CA TYR A 23 60.06 5.31 -22.03
C TYR A 23 60.33 3.82 -21.75
N LEU A 24 61.56 3.36 -21.99
CA LEU A 24 62.03 2.03 -21.62
C LEU A 24 62.67 2.09 -20.22
N ARG A 25 61.83 2.09 -19.17
CA ARG A 25 62.28 1.79 -17.80
C ARG A 25 62.78 0.32 -17.72
N PRO A 26 63.64 -0.07 -16.75
CA PRO A 26 64.51 -1.25 -16.83
C PRO A 26 63.79 -2.62 -16.65
N ARG A 27 62.52 -2.75 -17.06
CA ARG A 27 61.70 -3.95 -16.88
C ARG A 27 61.35 -4.70 -18.16
N TYR A 28 61.85 -4.25 -19.31
CA TYR A 28 61.55 -4.87 -20.60
C TYR A 28 62.86 -5.24 -21.29
N ASP A 29 63.03 -6.52 -21.61
CA ASP A 29 64.12 -6.97 -22.47
C ASP A 29 63.78 -6.55 -23.90
N VAL A 30 64.70 -5.84 -24.56
CA VAL A 30 64.48 -5.36 -25.93
C VAL A 30 65.42 -6.12 -26.85
N GLU A 31 64.85 -6.87 -27.79
CA GLU A 31 65.60 -7.50 -28.86
C GLU A 31 65.47 -6.68 -30.14
N VAL A 32 66.55 -6.61 -30.91
CA VAL A 32 66.62 -5.97 -32.21
C VAL A 32 67.09 -6.95 -33.26
N ARG A 33 66.70 -6.68 -34.50
CA ARG A 33 67.17 -7.43 -35.67
C ARG A 33 67.70 -6.44 -36.69
N PHE A 34 68.94 -6.69 -37.13
CA PHE A 34 69.57 -5.93 -38.20
C PHE A 34 69.39 -6.67 -39.52
N ASN A 35 68.86 -6.00 -40.55
CA ASN A 35 68.52 -6.60 -41.85
C ASN A 35 67.69 -7.89 -41.72
N ASN A 36 68.10 -8.96 -42.41
CA ASN A 36 67.48 -10.29 -42.31
C ASN A 36 68.13 -11.20 -41.25
N GLY A 37 68.99 -10.66 -40.38
CA GLY A 37 69.75 -11.41 -39.36
C GLY A 37 68.91 -12.04 -38.25
N ILE A 38 69.59 -12.56 -37.22
CA ILE A 38 68.93 -13.11 -36.03
C ILE A 38 68.51 -11.99 -35.06
N TRP A 39 67.60 -12.32 -34.13
CA TRP A 39 67.25 -11.43 -33.03
C TRP A 39 68.35 -11.44 -31.97
N GLU A 40 68.80 -10.27 -31.56
CA GLU A 40 69.84 -10.08 -30.55
C GLU A 40 69.39 -9.04 -29.53
N GLN A 41 69.96 -9.06 -28.32
CA GLN A 41 69.68 -8.03 -27.32
C GLN A 41 70.12 -6.65 -27.82
N LEU A 42 69.32 -5.62 -27.57
CA LEU A 42 69.68 -4.25 -27.92
C LEU A 42 71.03 -3.91 -27.25
N PRO A 43 72.08 -3.64 -28.03
CA PRO A 43 73.38 -3.33 -27.45
C PRO A 43 73.31 -2.03 -26.64
N VAL A 44 74.15 -1.92 -25.62
CA VAL A 44 74.27 -0.70 -24.82
C VAL A 44 74.84 0.41 -25.72
N LEU A 45 74.01 1.37 -26.09
CA LEU A 45 74.41 2.50 -26.93
C LEU A 45 75.03 3.60 -26.06
N THR A 46 76.23 4.07 -26.41
CA THR A 46 76.88 5.22 -25.74
C THR A 46 77.32 6.25 -26.80
N GLY A 47 77.04 7.55 -26.54
CA GLY A 47 77.37 8.66 -27.45
C GLY A 47 76.26 9.02 -28.48
N ARG A 48 76.56 9.93 -29.42
CA ARG A 48 75.72 10.25 -30.60
C ARG A 48 76.10 9.30 -31.74
N GLN A 49 75.31 8.26 -31.99
CA GLN A 49 75.60 7.33 -33.08
C GLN A 49 74.33 6.82 -33.76
N ASP A 50 73.91 7.54 -34.80
CA ASP A 50 72.92 7.05 -35.77
C ASP A 50 73.44 5.85 -36.58
N GLU A 51 74.76 5.64 -36.62
CA GLU A 51 75.37 4.51 -37.34
C GLU A 51 75.13 3.15 -36.68
N ALA A 52 75.08 3.08 -35.34
CA ALA A 52 74.89 1.82 -34.61
C ALA A 52 73.50 1.21 -34.82
N LEU A 53 72.54 2.01 -35.31
CA LEU A 53 71.15 1.62 -35.55
C LEU A 53 70.75 1.69 -37.02
N LYS A 54 71.64 2.09 -37.93
CA LYS A 54 71.31 2.37 -39.34
C LYS A 54 70.75 1.16 -40.09
N ASP A 55 71.18 -0.05 -39.70
CA ASP A 55 70.79 -1.31 -40.32
C ASP A 55 69.69 -2.04 -39.53
N MET A 56 69.15 -1.41 -38.48
CA MET A 56 68.10 -1.99 -37.63
C MET A 56 66.78 -1.99 -38.39
N THR A 57 66.23 -3.17 -38.64
CA THR A 57 64.98 -3.31 -39.40
C THR A 57 63.78 -3.59 -38.51
N HIS A 58 63.98 -4.26 -37.37
CA HIS A 58 62.89 -4.62 -36.46
C HIS A 58 63.32 -4.45 -34.99
N VAL A 59 62.36 -4.06 -34.16
CA VAL A 59 62.49 -3.99 -32.70
C VAL A 59 61.38 -4.84 -32.09
N LYS A 60 61.75 -5.68 -31.13
CA LYS A 60 60.87 -6.56 -30.37
C LYS A 60 61.02 -6.24 -28.90
N ILE A 61 59.94 -5.73 -28.29
CA ILE A 61 59.89 -5.44 -26.87
C ILE A 61 59.30 -6.68 -26.18
N LEU A 62 60.08 -7.33 -25.33
CA LEU A 62 59.62 -8.46 -24.54
C LEU A 62 58.96 -7.93 -23.27
N PHE A 63 57.65 -8.13 -23.18
CA PHE A 63 56.93 -7.93 -21.94
C PHE A 63 57.24 -9.10 -21.01
N PRO A 64 57.64 -8.88 -19.74
CA PRO A 64 57.80 -9.96 -18.79
C PRO A 64 56.46 -10.72 -18.74
N GLN A 65 56.50 -11.98 -19.15
CA GLN A 65 55.39 -12.90 -18.90
C GLN A 65 55.38 -13.13 -17.40
N VAL A 66 54.69 -12.27 -16.65
CA VAL A 66 54.25 -12.67 -15.32
C VAL A 66 53.25 -13.78 -15.61
N GLU A 67 53.65 -15.01 -15.33
CA GLU A 67 52.76 -16.15 -15.27
C GLU A 67 51.72 -15.81 -14.19
N GLN A 68 50.65 -15.10 -14.58
CA GLN A 68 49.49 -14.94 -13.74
C GLN A 68 48.94 -16.34 -13.62
N LYS A 69 49.24 -17.01 -12.51
CA LYS A 69 48.47 -18.15 -12.05
C LYS A 69 47.03 -17.67 -11.99
N ILE A 70 46.28 -17.95 -13.05
CA ILE A 70 44.83 -17.78 -13.05
C ILE A 70 44.37 -18.61 -11.86
N PRO A 71 43.72 -18.01 -10.85
CA PRO A 71 43.16 -18.78 -9.75
C PRO A 71 42.30 -19.88 -10.37
N VAL A 72 42.64 -21.13 -10.07
CA VAL A 72 41.93 -22.30 -10.60
C VAL A 72 40.44 -22.19 -10.24
N ASP A 73 40.17 -21.67 -9.04
CA ASP A 73 38.82 -21.35 -8.56
C ASP A 73 38.71 -19.87 -8.17
N ILE A 74 37.54 -19.28 -8.44
CA ILE A 74 37.19 -17.93 -7.98
C ILE A 74 36.79 -17.99 -6.50
N PRO A 75 37.32 -17.11 -5.63
CA PRO A 75 36.91 -17.05 -4.24
C PRO A 75 35.39 -16.91 -4.08
N ILE A 76 34.80 -17.80 -3.29
CA ILE A 76 33.37 -17.78 -2.96
C ILE A 76 33.07 -16.49 -2.17
N PRO A 77 32.04 -15.71 -2.55
CA PRO A 77 31.66 -14.53 -1.79
C PRO A 77 31.04 -14.92 -0.45
N THR A 78 31.19 -14.06 0.55
CA THR A 78 30.50 -14.20 1.83
C THR A 78 29.28 -13.29 1.86
N ILE A 79 28.23 -13.73 2.53
CA ILE A 79 27.09 -12.87 2.88
C ILE A 79 27.15 -12.63 4.38
N ASN A 80 27.09 -11.36 4.78
CA ASN A 80 27.01 -10.96 6.18
C ASN A 80 25.76 -11.57 6.84
N SER A 81 25.69 -11.53 8.17
CA SER A 81 24.49 -12.00 8.87
C SER A 81 23.26 -11.20 8.41
N LEU A 82 22.21 -11.92 8.03
CA LEU A 82 20.88 -11.36 7.79
C LEU A 82 20.01 -11.60 9.02
N PRO A 83 18.95 -10.81 9.23
CA PRO A 83 18.01 -11.07 10.32
C PRO A 83 17.29 -12.41 10.11
N GLU A 84 16.93 -13.11 11.19
CA GLU A 84 16.17 -14.37 11.07
C GLU A 84 14.78 -14.14 10.46
N SER A 85 14.20 -12.96 10.69
CA SER A 85 12.92 -12.53 10.13
C SER A 85 12.90 -11.05 9.73
N SER A 86 11.98 -10.68 8.83
CA SER A 86 11.75 -9.28 8.41
C SER A 86 10.26 -9.02 8.24
N LYS A 87 9.78 -7.81 8.54
CA LYS A 87 8.40 -7.37 8.18
C LYS A 87 8.35 -6.64 6.83
N GLU A 88 9.51 -6.31 6.29
CA GLU A 88 9.65 -5.61 5.02
C GLU A 88 10.13 -6.59 3.95
N ALA A 89 9.48 -6.57 2.79
CA ALA A 89 9.88 -7.41 1.67
C ALA A 89 11.24 -6.98 1.08
N ASN A 90 11.57 -5.69 1.13
CA ASN A 90 12.85 -5.19 0.66
C ASN A 90 13.85 -5.14 1.81
N ILE A 91 14.94 -5.90 1.72
CA ILE A 91 16.02 -5.84 2.73
C ILE A 91 17.36 -5.57 2.06
N SER A 92 18.22 -4.85 2.78
CA SER A 92 19.62 -4.66 2.39
C SER A 92 20.41 -5.94 2.62
N ILE A 93 21.24 -6.30 1.65
CA ILE A 93 22.20 -7.39 1.72
C ILE A 93 23.59 -6.83 1.51
N SER A 94 24.54 -7.30 2.33
CA SER A 94 25.95 -6.95 2.20
C SER A 94 26.84 -8.16 2.41
N GLY A 95 28.08 -8.06 1.95
CA GLY A 95 29.05 -9.12 2.10
C GLY A 95 30.39 -8.75 1.47
N GLU A 96 31.28 -9.74 1.39
CA GLU A 96 32.62 -9.58 0.83
C GLU A 96 32.82 -10.48 -0.39
N SER A 97 33.59 -9.99 -1.35
CA SER A 97 34.07 -10.74 -2.51
C SER A 97 35.44 -10.22 -2.93
N TYR A 98 36.08 -10.90 -3.89
CA TYR A 98 37.37 -10.46 -4.40
C TYR A 98 37.23 -9.10 -5.14
N PRO A 99 38.10 -8.10 -4.88
CA PRO A 99 37.99 -6.79 -5.53
C PRO A 99 37.95 -6.88 -7.07
N GLY A 100 37.01 -6.15 -7.68
CA GLY A 100 36.84 -6.12 -9.14
C GLY A 100 36.01 -7.26 -9.73
N THR A 101 35.48 -8.18 -8.91
CA THR A 101 34.44 -9.14 -9.35
C THR A 101 33.05 -8.49 -9.35
N LYS A 102 32.09 -9.20 -9.92
CA LYS A 102 30.65 -8.99 -9.69
C LYS A 102 30.12 -10.09 -8.77
N VAL A 103 29.00 -9.82 -8.09
CA VAL A 103 28.30 -10.78 -7.24
C VAL A 103 26.87 -10.93 -7.74
N GLU A 104 26.51 -12.13 -8.18
CA GLU A 104 25.13 -12.49 -8.51
C GLU A 104 24.42 -12.95 -7.24
N ILE A 105 23.29 -12.31 -6.91
CA ILE A 105 22.54 -12.59 -5.68
C ILE A 105 21.22 -13.27 -6.05
N TYR A 106 20.96 -14.39 -5.38
CA TYR A 106 19.83 -15.28 -5.61
C TYR A 106 18.93 -15.30 -4.37
N VAL A 107 17.62 -15.23 -4.61
CA VAL A 107 16.59 -15.45 -3.59
C VAL A 107 15.69 -16.57 -4.10
N ASN A 108 15.55 -17.64 -3.32
CA ASN A 108 14.78 -18.83 -3.66
C ASN A 108 15.20 -19.46 -5.00
N GLY A 109 16.50 -19.47 -5.29
CA GLY A 109 17.07 -19.98 -6.54
C GLY A 109 16.93 -19.07 -7.76
N ILE A 110 16.30 -17.90 -7.64
CA ILE A 110 16.13 -16.92 -8.72
C ILE A 110 17.15 -15.80 -8.57
N LYS A 111 17.92 -15.51 -9.63
CA LYS A 111 18.82 -14.34 -9.67
C LYS A 111 17.99 -13.07 -9.62
N GLN A 112 18.14 -12.27 -8.56
CA GLN A 112 17.47 -10.97 -8.43
C GLN A 112 18.39 -9.79 -8.76
N LYS A 113 19.68 -9.90 -8.40
CA LYS A 113 20.63 -8.78 -8.48
C LYS A 113 21.99 -9.20 -8.99
N GLU A 114 22.73 -8.20 -9.45
CA GLU A 114 24.13 -8.28 -9.82
C GLU A 114 24.85 -7.05 -9.26
N ALA A 115 25.55 -7.23 -8.14
CA ALA A 115 26.28 -6.17 -7.46
C ALA A 115 27.73 -6.10 -7.94
N LYS A 116 28.34 -4.92 -7.94
CA LYS A 116 29.79 -4.76 -8.17
C LYS A 116 30.51 -4.78 -6.83
N THR A 117 31.64 -5.49 -6.77
CA THR A 117 32.51 -5.50 -5.59
C THR A 117 33.43 -4.27 -5.62
N GLY A 118 33.43 -3.50 -4.53
CA GLY A 118 34.32 -2.35 -4.35
C GLY A 118 35.80 -2.73 -4.30
N SER A 119 36.68 -1.73 -4.33
CA SER A 119 38.14 -1.93 -4.16
C SER A 119 38.52 -2.42 -2.75
N ASP A 120 37.63 -2.22 -1.79
CA ASP A 120 37.68 -2.71 -0.41
C ASP A 120 37.17 -4.16 -0.27
N GLY A 121 36.68 -4.76 -1.36
CA GLY A 121 36.12 -6.12 -1.35
C GLY A 121 34.66 -6.18 -0.91
N ILE A 122 33.99 -5.05 -0.65
CA ILE A 122 32.63 -5.04 -0.12
C ILE A 122 31.61 -4.89 -1.26
N PHE A 123 30.49 -5.60 -1.16
CA PHE A 123 29.31 -5.35 -1.99
C PHE A 123 28.08 -5.07 -1.11
N ILE A 124 27.20 -4.20 -1.60
CA ILE A 124 25.92 -3.86 -0.97
C ILE A 124 24.86 -3.76 -2.08
N ASP A 125 23.70 -4.37 -1.86
CA ASP A 125 22.51 -4.26 -2.72
C ASP A 125 21.24 -4.45 -1.88
N ASN A 126 20.07 -4.40 -2.52
CA ASN A 126 18.80 -4.76 -1.89
C ASN A 126 18.17 -5.97 -2.60
N ILE A 127 17.53 -6.84 -1.84
CA ILE A 127 16.78 -7.98 -2.37
C ILE A 127 15.32 -7.90 -1.93
N VAL A 128 14.44 -8.54 -2.71
CA VAL A 128 13.01 -8.65 -2.44
C VAL A 128 12.70 -10.06 -1.96
N LEU A 129 12.27 -10.19 -0.71
CA LEU A 129 11.83 -11.44 -0.12
C LEU A 129 10.43 -11.81 -0.66
N SER A 130 10.24 -13.10 -0.92
CA SER A 130 8.91 -13.70 -1.03
C SER A 130 8.32 -13.93 0.37
N ARG A 131 7.00 -14.13 0.47
CA ARG A 131 6.35 -14.47 1.73
C ARG A 131 6.88 -15.79 2.31
N GLY A 132 7.03 -15.85 3.63
CA GLY A 132 7.53 -17.04 4.33
C GLY A 132 9.05 -17.14 4.32
N GLU A 133 9.58 -18.37 4.39
CA GLU A 133 11.03 -18.61 4.39
C GLU A 133 11.64 -18.28 3.03
N ASN A 134 12.72 -17.50 3.04
CA ASN A 134 13.53 -17.19 1.88
C ASN A 134 14.93 -17.75 2.05
N ILE A 135 15.45 -18.41 1.01
CA ILE A 135 16.84 -18.88 0.95
C ILE A 135 17.62 -17.92 0.07
N ILE A 136 18.68 -17.34 0.62
CA ILE A 136 19.54 -16.37 -0.03
C ILE A 136 20.94 -16.95 -0.21
N GLN A 137 21.45 -16.85 -1.44
CA GLN A 137 22.80 -17.27 -1.81
C GLN A 137 23.40 -16.26 -2.78
N ALA A 138 24.74 -16.24 -2.86
CA ALA A 138 25.45 -15.40 -3.80
C ALA A 138 26.61 -16.18 -4.43
N ARG A 139 27.00 -15.81 -5.66
CA ARG A 139 28.24 -16.30 -6.29
C ARG A 139 28.97 -15.17 -7.00
N ALA A 140 30.29 -15.26 -7.06
CA ALA A 140 31.13 -14.25 -7.69
C ALA A 140 31.31 -14.56 -9.18
N VAL A 141 31.46 -13.51 -9.98
CA VAL A 141 31.76 -13.56 -11.41
C VAL A 141 32.99 -12.69 -11.68
N ASP A 142 34.05 -13.28 -12.23
CA ASP A 142 35.27 -12.53 -12.55
C ASP A 142 35.15 -11.75 -13.87
N PRO A 143 36.12 -10.86 -14.20
CA PRO A 143 36.08 -10.11 -15.47
C PRO A 143 36.15 -10.98 -16.74
N ALA A 144 36.58 -12.24 -16.62
CA ALA A 144 36.60 -13.21 -17.72
C ALA A 144 35.27 -13.99 -17.84
N GLY A 145 34.30 -13.73 -16.96
CA GLY A 145 32.99 -14.37 -16.96
C GLY A 145 32.95 -15.75 -16.29
N ARG A 146 34.02 -16.17 -15.62
CA ARG A 146 34.03 -17.39 -14.83
C ARG A 146 33.24 -17.15 -13.54
N VAL A 147 32.66 -18.21 -12.96
CA VAL A 147 31.84 -18.12 -11.74
C VAL A 147 32.43 -18.94 -10.59
N SER A 148 32.21 -18.51 -9.34
CA SER A 148 32.49 -19.32 -8.15
C SER A 148 31.34 -20.30 -7.85
N GLU A 149 31.59 -21.22 -6.92
CA GLU A 149 30.51 -21.90 -6.19
C GLU A 149 29.63 -20.89 -5.42
N PHE A 150 28.44 -21.33 -5.02
CA PHE A 150 27.54 -20.53 -4.19
C PHE A 150 28.07 -20.37 -2.76
N SER A 151 27.76 -19.23 -2.15
CA SER A 151 27.93 -18.99 -0.73
C SER A 151 27.08 -19.98 0.10
N ALA A 152 27.40 -20.07 1.39
CA ALA A 152 26.49 -20.67 2.36
C ALA A 152 25.10 -20.01 2.29
N GLU A 153 24.05 -20.81 2.49
CA GLU A 153 22.68 -20.32 2.54
C GLU A 153 22.47 -19.40 3.75
N ARG A 154 21.76 -18.29 3.51
CA ARG A 154 21.15 -17.48 4.54
C ARG A 154 19.64 -17.63 4.45
N LYS A 155 18.99 -17.76 5.60
CA LYS A 155 17.53 -17.87 5.68
C LYS A 155 16.95 -16.63 6.31
N VAL A 156 15.90 -16.08 5.71
CA VAL A 156 15.14 -14.96 6.26
C VAL A 156 13.66 -15.26 6.09
N VAL A 157 12.90 -15.24 7.18
CA VAL A 157 11.43 -15.36 7.11
C VAL A 157 10.83 -13.97 6.93
N LEU A 158 10.15 -13.72 5.81
CA LEU A 158 9.28 -12.55 5.70
C LEU A 158 8.04 -12.80 6.56
N GLU A 159 7.96 -12.09 7.69
CA GLU A 159 6.81 -12.00 8.58
C GLU A 159 5.64 -11.43 7.80
N ASN A 160 4.91 -12.33 7.17
CA ASN A 160 3.61 -12.03 6.60
C ASN A 160 2.62 -12.06 7.77
N VAL A 161 2.42 -10.92 8.44
CA VAL A 161 1.19 -10.70 9.20
C VAL A 161 0.24 -9.98 8.24
N PRO A 162 -0.60 -10.71 7.50
CA PRO A 162 -1.67 -10.10 6.75
C PRO A 162 -2.42 -9.02 7.51
N GLN A 163 -2.56 -7.86 6.88
CA GLN A 163 -3.38 -6.81 7.45
C GLN A 163 -4.86 -7.22 7.35
N PRO A 164 -5.65 -6.99 8.41
CA PRO A 164 -7.09 -7.19 8.33
C PRO A 164 -7.70 -6.26 7.28
N PRO A 165 -8.79 -6.66 6.61
CA PRO A 165 -9.54 -5.77 5.73
C PRO A 165 -10.03 -4.52 6.48
N ILE A 166 -10.02 -3.39 5.80
CA ILE A 166 -10.64 -2.15 6.25
C ILE A 166 -12.04 -2.09 5.66
N LEU A 167 -13.06 -2.01 6.51
CA LEU A 167 -14.45 -1.93 6.09
C LEU A 167 -14.92 -0.49 5.94
N ASP A 168 -15.69 -0.25 4.88
CA ASP A 168 -16.47 0.96 4.64
C ASP A 168 -17.93 0.56 4.48
N ILE A 169 -18.75 0.96 5.45
CA ILE A 169 -20.13 0.54 5.63
C ILE A 169 -21.04 1.77 5.61
N PRO A 170 -22.22 1.70 4.97
CA PRO A 170 -23.21 2.77 4.98
C PRO A 170 -23.59 3.24 6.39
N LYS A 171 -24.17 4.44 6.45
CA LYS A 171 -24.62 5.05 7.70
C LYS A 171 -25.62 4.13 8.45
N SER A 172 -25.41 4.03 9.76
CA SER A 172 -26.28 3.38 10.74
C SER A 172 -26.94 4.44 11.63
N PRO A 173 -28.16 4.24 12.14
CA PRO A 173 -29.07 3.13 11.85
C PRO A 173 -29.65 3.20 10.42
N THR A 174 -30.19 2.10 9.93
CA THR A 174 -30.82 1.99 8.60
C THR A 174 -32.12 1.21 8.68
N LYS A 175 -33.07 1.52 7.79
CA LYS A 175 -34.31 0.73 7.61
C LYS A 175 -34.25 -0.30 6.49
N TYR A 176 -33.10 -0.41 5.81
CA TYR A 176 -32.93 -1.31 4.69
C TYR A 176 -32.23 -2.60 5.16
N PRO A 177 -32.87 -3.78 5.01
CA PRO A 177 -32.32 -5.05 5.49
C PRO A 177 -31.15 -5.56 4.64
N ILE A 178 -30.88 -4.94 3.49
CA ILE A 178 -29.74 -5.25 2.64
C ILE A 178 -28.89 -4.00 2.53
N ILE A 179 -27.61 -4.12 2.88
CA ILE A 179 -26.63 -3.05 2.71
C ILE A 179 -25.51 -3.51 1.79
N ASN A 180 -24.86 -2.56 1.11
CA ASN A 180 -23.61 -2.82 0.41
C ASN A 180 -22.45 -2.56 1.35
N VAL A 181 -21.73 -3.60 1.76
CA VAL A 181 -20.49 -3.48 2.53
C VAL A 181 -19.34 -3.41 1.53
N SER A 182 -18.53 -2.36 1.63
CA SER A 182 -17.33 -2.19 0.83
C SER A 182 -16.09 -2.15 1.71
N GLY A 183 -14.91 -2.12 1.10
CA GLY A 183 -13.69 -2.00 1.86
C GLY A 183 -12.44 -2.09 1.03
N ARG A 184 -11.30 -2.10 1.73
CA ARG A 184 -9.97 -2.32 1.19
C ARG A 184 -9.29 -3.49 1.87
N ALA A 185 -8.60 -4.29 1.08
CA ALA A 185 -7.72 -5.37 1.53
C ALA A 185 -6.52 -5.45 0.58
N GLU A 186 -5.62 -6.40 0.80
CA GLU A 186 -4.54 -6.63 -0.14
C GLU A 186 -5.10 -7.10 -1.51
N PRO A 187 -4.58 -6.59 -2.64
CA PRO A 187 -5.00 -7.00 -3.97
C PRO A 187 -5.02 -8.52 -4.18
N GLY A 188 -6.08 -9.01 -4.82
CA GLY A 188 -6.23 -10.43 -5.15
C GLY A 188 -6.58 -11.36 -3.97
N SER A 189 -6.65 -10.85 -2.74
CA SER A 189 -7.13 -11.61 -1.58
C SER A 189 -8.63 -11.93 -1.67
N ILE A 190 -9.05 -12.99 -0.99
CA ILE A 190 -10.44 -13.39 -0.82
C ILE A 190 -10.91 -12.98 0.57
N ILE A 191 -12.02 -12.25 0.64
CA ILE A 191 -12.58 -11.71 1.87
C ILE A 191 -13.74 -12.60 2.32
N THR A 192 -13.75 -12.89 3.62
CA THR A 192 -14.91 -13.45 4.32
C THR A 192 -15.45 -12.40 5.27
N LEU A 193 -16.71 -11.99 5.06
CA LEU A 193 -17.45 -11.19 6.02
C LEU A 193 -18.15 -12.11 7.01
N THR A 194 -18.07 -11.80 8.30
CA THR A 194 -18.87 -12.44 9.36
C THR A 194 -19.80 -11.39 9.94
N ILE A 195 -21.08 -11.73 10.02
CA ILE A 195 -22.15 -10.87 10.52
C ILE A 195 -22.79 -11.58 11.70
N TYR A 196 -22.65 -10.99 12.89
CA TYR A 196 -23.25 -11.48 14.13
C TYR A 196 -24.35 -10.54 14.58
N ASN A 197 -25.57 -11.02 14.80
CA ASN A 197 -26.65 -10.20 15.36
C ASN A 197 -26.68 -10.36 16.88
N GLU A 198 -26.51 -9.26 17.63
CA GLU A 198 -26.49 -9.29 19.11
C GLU A 198 -27.87 -9.59 19.71
N ASN A 199 -28.96 -9.25 19.01
CA ASN A 199 -30.32 -9.44 19.50
C ASN A 199 -30.77 -10.90 19.39
N THR A 200 -30.44 -11.59 18.29
CA THR A 200 -30.83 -12.99 18.03
C THR A 200 -29.71 -13.99 18.33
N ALA A 201 -28.47 -13.53 18.51
CA ALA A 201 -27.25 -14.34 18.59
C ALA A 201 -26.95 -15.18 17.34
N GLU A 202 -27.56 -14.85 16.19
CA GLU A 202 -27.31 -15.55 14.93
C GLU A 202 -26.03 -15.04 14.23
N THR A 203 -25.36 -15.94 13.51
CA THR A 203 -24.16 -15.59 12.72
C THR A 203 -24.34 -16.03 11.27
N THR A 204 -24.14 -15.11 10.34
CA THR A 204 -24.08 -15.37 8.89
C THR A 204 -22.70 -15.03 8.36
N LYS A 205 -22.26 -15.74 7.32
CA LYS A 205 -21.01 -15.43 6.60
C LYS A 205 -21.26 -15.19 5.13
N VAL A 206 -20.54 -14.23 4.56
CA VAL A 206 -20.45 -14.02 3.11
C VAL A 206 -19.00 -14.27 2.71
N THR A 207 -18.77 -15.28 1.86
CA THR A 207 -17.44 -15.73 1.45
C THR A 207 -17.16 -15.38 0.00
N ASP A 208 -15.94 -15.68 -0.46
CA ASP A 208 -15.55 -15.61 -1.88
C ASP A 208 -15.62 -14.20 -2.49
N ILE A 209 -15.57 -13.17 -1.66
CA ILE A 209 -15.54 -11.78 -2.09
C ILE A 209 -14.11 -11.44 -2.49
N ARG A 210 -13.85 -11.19 -3.77
CA ARG A 210 -12.49 -10.91 -4.24
C ARG A 210 -12.15 -9.43 -4.17
N ALA A 211 -11.03 -9.09 -3.54
CA ALA A 211 -10.41 -7.78 -3.68
C ALA A 211 -9.77 -7.66 -5.07
N ASN A 212 -10.07 -6.59 -5.80
CA ASN A 212 -9.52 -6.35 -7.13
C ASN A 212 -8.03 -5.95 -7.08
N GLU A 213 -7.43 -5.63 -8.22
CA GLU A 213 -6.00 -5.26 -8.31
C GLU A 213 -5.66 -3.96 -7.54
N GLU A 214 -6.64 -3.09 -7.31
CA GLU A 214 -6.52 -1.90 -6.46
C GLU A 214 -6.84 -2.17 -4.98
N GLY A 215 -7.10 -3.43 -4.62
CA GLY A 215 -7.43 -3.87 -3.26
C GLY A 215 -8.86 -3.54 -2.82
N ILE A 216 -9.74 -3.15 -3.73
CA ILE A 216 -11.13 -2.76 -3.44
C ILE A 216 -12.03 -3.99 -3.50
N PHE A 217 -12.94 -4.12 -2.55
CA PHE A 217 -14.00 -5.14 -2.57
C PHE A 217 -15.35 -4.56 -2.17
N SER A 218 -16.43 -5.23 -2.58
CA SER A 218 -17.79 -4.94 -2.14
C SER A 218 -18.68 -6.17 -2.20
N SER A 219 -19.63 -6.27 -1.29
CA SER A 219 -20.67 -7.31 -1.31
C SER A 219 -21.97 -6.82 -0.67
N GLN A 220 -23.09 -7.36 -1.12
CA GLN A 220 -24.36 -7.23 -0.41
C GLN A 220 -24.35 -8.11 0.85
N VAL A 221 -24.89 -7.56 1.93
CA VAL A 221 -25.01 -8.19 3.24
C VAL A 221 -26.44 -8.04 3.73
N TYR A 222 -27.04 -9.15 4.18
CA TYR A 222 -28.34 -9.18 4.83
C TYR A 222 -28.18 -8.93 6.32
N LEU A 223 -28.97 -8.01 6.85
CA LEU A 223 -29.06 -7.66 8.26
C LEU A 223 -30.30 -8.30 8.87
N LEU A 224 -30.20 -8.68 10.15
CA LEU A 224 -31.35 -9.02 10.98
C LEU A 224 -31.75 -7.80 11.81
N GLU A 225 -32.99 -7.74 12.27
CA GLU A 225 -33.47 -6.61 13.09
C GLU A 225 -32.58 -6.41 14.32
N GLY A 226 -32.32 -5.16 14.69
CA GLY A 226 -31.43 -4.79 15.80
C GLY A 226 -29.95 -4.64 15.40
N VAL A 227 -29.06 -4.93 16.35
CA VAL A 227 -27.62 -4.67 16.22
C VAL A 227 -26.93 -5.83 15.48
N ASN A 228 -26.35 -5.52 14.32
CA ASN A 228 -25.52 -6.41 13.52
C ASN A 228 -24.05 -5.97 13.61
N VAL A 229 -23.19 -6.87 14.06
CA VAL A 229 -21.74 -6.68 14.18
C VAL A 229 -21.07 -7.32 12.98
N ILE A 230 -20.38 -6.52 12.18
CA ILE A 230 -19.75 -6.95 10.94
C ILE A 230 -18.24 -6.92 11.12
N THR A 231 -17.59 -8.04 10.83
CA THR A 231 -16.13 -8.18 10.77
C THR A 231 -15.72 -8.80 9.42
N ALA A 232 -14.45 -8.64 9.07
CA ALA A 232 -13.88 -9.19 7.84
C ALA A 232 -12.53 -9.85 8.09
N GLU A 233 -12.28 -10.95 7.40
CA GLU A 233 -10.96 -11.62 7.33
C GLU A 233 -10.55 -11.75 5.87
N ALA A 234 -9.27 -11.52 5.57
CA ALA A 234 -8.68 -11.78 4.26
C ALA A 234 -7.99 -13.16 4.24
N ILE A 235 -8.15 -13.87 3.13
CA ILE A 235 -7.51 -15.14 2.80
C ILE A 235 -6.64 -14.90 1.56
N TYR A 236 -5.38 -15.31 1.63
CA TYR A 236 -4.38 -15.04 0.59
C TYR A 236 -4.16 -16.25 -0.29
N SER A 237 -3.44 -16.06 -1.40
CA SER A 237 -3.14 -17.14 -2.37
C SER A 237 -2.33 -18.29 -1.76
N ASP A 238 -1.57 -18.03 -0.71
CA ASP A 238 -0.81 -19.02 0.06
C ASP A 238 -1.66 -19.73 1.15
N GLY A 239 -2.95 -19.38 1.26
CA GLY A 239 -3.89 -19.93 2.26
C GLY A 239 -3.81 -19.27 3.64
N THR A 240 -2.88 -18.34 3.87
CA THR A 240 -2.78 -17.60 5.14
C THR A 240 -4.03 -16.75 5.34
N LYS A 241 -4.38 -16.48 6.60
CA LYS A 241 -5.49 -15.60 6.97
C LYS A 241 -4.99 -14.38 7.74
N SER A 242 -5.66 -13.25 7.55
CA SER A 242 -5.52 -12.11 8.45
C SER A 242 -6.21 -12.35 9.79
N LEU A 243 -5.88 -11.50 10.76
CA LEU A 243 -6.79 -11.29 11.88
C LEU A 243 -8.13 -10.71 11.36
N PRO A 244 -9.23 -10.83 12.13
CA PRO A 244 -10.44 -10.09 11.84
C PRO A 244 -10.22 -8.58 11.91
N SER A 245 -10.95 -7.83 11.08
CA SER A 245 -11.06 -6.37 11.18
C SER A 245 -11.63 -5.95 12.53
N SER A 246 -11.45 -4.67 12.87
CA SER A 246 -12.26 -4.08 13.95
C SER A 246 -13.75 -4.24 13.62
N PRO A 247 -14.59 -4.58 14.61
CA PRO A 247 -16.02 -4.76 14.39
C PRO A 247 -16.69 -3.41 14.09
N ILE A 248 -17.59 -3.40 13.10
CA ILE A 248 -18.50 -2.28 12.84
C ILE A 248 -19.91 -2.70 13.21
N ARG A 249 -20.60 -1.87 14.01
CA ARG A 249 -21.98 -2.10 14.44
C ARG A 249 -22.96 -1.35 13.53
N VAL A 250 -23.89 -2.06 12.93
CA VAL A 250 -24.99 -1.52 12.11
C VAL A 250 -26.30 -1.90 12.76
N ILE A 251 -27.16 -0.91 13.01
CA ILE A 251 -28.49 -1.13 13.56
C ILE A 251 -29.48 -1.16 12.39
N LEU A 252 -30.12 -2.30 12.18
CA LEU A 252 -31.32 -2.39 11.34
C LEU A 252 -32.52 -2.06 12.23
N ASP A 253 -33.28 -1.06 11.83
CA ASP A 253 -34.55 -0.72 12.44
C ASP A 253 -35.59 -0.51 11.32
N THR A 254 -36.52 -1.45 11.20
CA THR A 254 -37.59 -1.43 10.19
C THR A 254 -38.94 -0.97 10.73
N ILE A 255 -39.02 -0.65 12.03
CA ILE A 255 -40.27 -0.42 12.74
C ILE A 255 -40.52 1.09 12.85
N PRO A 256 -41.62 1.62 12.28
CA PRO A 256 -41.96 3.03 12.46
C PRO A 256 -42.37 3.39 13.89
N PRO A 257 -42.12 4.65 14.32
CA PRO A 257 -42.65 5.18 15.58
C PRO A 257 -44.17 5.07 15.66
N ILE A 258 -44.73 4.92 16.85
CA ILE A 258 -46.18 4.91 17.10
C ILE A 258 -46.59 6.26 17.68
N ILE A 259 -47.70 6.82 17.19
CA ILE A 259 -48.32 8.04 17.73
C ILE A 259 -49.64 7.66 18.42
N SER A 260 -49.82 8.05 19.67
CA SER A 260 -51.02 7.76 20.47
C SER A 260 -51.40 8.97 21.35
N ASP A 261 -52.50 8.86 22.10
CA ASP A 261 -52.93 9.85 23.11
C ASP A 261 -52.93 11.30 22.57
N MET A 262 -53.46 11.49 21.36
CA MET A 262 -53.51 12.79 20.70
C MET A 262 -54.52 13.71 21.37
N TYR A 263 -54.16 14.98 21.51
CA TYR A 263 -55.03 16.02 22.04
C TYR A 263 -54.86 17.33 21.24
N PRO A 264 -55.95 18.01 20.84
CA PRO A 264 -57.34 17.54 20.89
C PRO A 264 -57.55 16.28 20.05
N ALA A 265 -58.42 15.38 20.49
CA ALA A 265 -58.78 14.16 19.77
C ALA A 265 -59.67 14.46 18.55
N GLU A 266 -59.80 13.49 17.65
CA GLU A 266 -60.70 13.61 16.50
C GLU A 266 -62.15 13.82 16.94
N GLY A 267 -62.77 14.88 16.42
CA GLY A 267 -64.14 15.29 16.75
C GLY A 267 -64.28 15.97 18.11
N GLU A 268 -63.21 16.14 18.88
CA GLU A 268 -63.28 16.75 20.21
C GLU A 268 -63.69 18.22 20.12
N VAL A 269 -64.53 18.65 21.05
CA VAL A 269 -64.96 20.04 21.22
C VAL A 269 -64.25 20.59 22.45
N ILE A 270 -63.42 21.62 22.27
CA ILE A 270 -62.65 22.25 23.34
C ILE A 270 -63.14 23.69 23.59
N ASN A 271 -63.04 24.13 24.85
CA ASN A 271 -63.50 25.44 25.31
C ASN A 271 -62.35 26.44 25.54
N THR A 272 -61.21 26.24 24.86
CA THR A 272 -60.05 27.13 24.90
C THR A 272 -59.59 27.47 23.48
N THR A 273 -59.29 28.74 23.23
CA THR A 273 -58.76 29.21 21.94
C THR A 273 -57.25 29.05 21.83
N THR A 274 -56.56 28.70 22.92
CA THR A 274 -55.12 28.46 22.96
C THR A 274 -54.80 27.08 23.56
N PRO A 275 -55.27 25.98 22.94
CA PRO A 275 -55.02 24.64 23.46
C PRO A 275 -53.53 24.31 23.43
N LEU A 276 -53.11 23.46 24.36
CA LEU A 276 -51.90 22.67 24.18
C LEU A 276 -52.24 21.55 23.20
N ILE A 277 -51.56 21.47 22.06
CA ILE A 277 -51.68 20.32 21.16
C ILE A 277 -50.59 19.33 21.54
N SER A 278 -50.94 18.05 21.68
CA SER A 278 -49.98 17.03 22.07
C SER A 278 -50.30 15.64 21.50
N ALA A 279 -49.28 14.78 21.49
CA ALA A 279 -49.41 13.36 21.26
C ALA A 279 -48.29 12.61 21.97
N ARG A 280 -48.55 11.38 22.41
CA ARG A 280 -47.51 10.45 22.87
C ARG A 280 -46.84 9.78 21.68
N VAL A 281 -45.53 9.58 21.76
CA VAL A 281 -44.68 9.00 20.72
C VAL A 281 -43.89 7.85 21.31
N TYR A 282 -44.05 6.65 20.76
CA TYR A 282 -43.30 5.47 21.19
C TYR A 282 -42.43 4.93 20.06
N ASP A 283 -41.19 4.56 20.37
CA ASP A 283 -40.26 3.93 19.43
C ASP A 283 -39.25 3.09 20.22
N GLU A 284 -39.19 1.78 19.95
CA GLU A 284 -38.21 0.89 20.59
C GLU A 284 -36.90 0.78 19.82
N GLY A 285 -36.89 1.24 18.57
CA GLY A 285 -35.77 1.08 17.65
C GLY A 285 -34.77 2.21 17.76
N SER A 286 -34.65 2.96 16.67
CA SER A 286 -33.62 3.98 16.47
C SER A 286 -33.93 5.33 17.12
N GLY A 287 -35.11 5.47 17.71
CA GLY A 287 -35.58 6.63 18.43
C GLY A 287 -36.09 7.74 17.50
N PRO A 288 -37.12 8.50 17.91
CA PRO A 288 -37.67 9.57 17.09
C PRO A 288 -36.69 10.75 17.03
N VAL A 289 -36.43 11.27 15.82
CA VAL A 289 -35.49 12.39 15.58
C VAL A 289 -36.13 13.58 14.88
N TYR A 290 -37.32 13.40 14.33
CA TYR A 290 -38.05 14.47 13.66
C TYR A 290 -39.52 14.40 14.02
N PHE A 291 -40.09 15.57 14.32
CA PHE A 291 -41.46 15.74 14.78
C PHE A 291 -42.08 16.90 14.03
N ALA A 292 -43.34 16.76 13.62
CA ALA A 292 -44.11 17.84 13.04
C ALA A 292 -45.58 17.75 13.44
N ILE A 293 -46.16 18.91 13.73
CA ILE A 293 -47.59 19.11 13.90
C ILE A 293 -48.06 20.00 12.76
N LYS A 294 -49.15 19.65 12.11
CA LYS A 294 -49.84 20.48 11.12
C LYS A 294 -51.18 20.89 11.69
N LEU A 295 -51.40 22.20 11.82
CA LEU A 295 -52.63 22.81 12.32
C LEU A 295 -53.14 23.82 11.29
N ASP A 296 -54.36 23.61 10.79
CA ASP A 296 -55.03 24.42 9.76
C ASP A 296 -54.18 24.61 8.51
N GLY A 297 -53.60 23.51 8.01
CA GLY A 297 -52.72 23.55 6.85
C GLY A 297 -51.29 24.03 7.13
N VAL A 298 -50.98 24.57 8.32
CA VAL A 298 -49.68 25.18 8.66
C VAL A 298 -48.86 24.27 9.57
N SER A 299 -47.59 24.04 9.22
CA SER A 299 -46.65 23.32 10.09
C SER A 299 -46.24 24.17 11.29
N ARG A 300 -46.30 23.59 12.49
CA ARG A 300 -46.04 24.25 13.77
C ARG A 300 -44.74 23.74 14.39
N PRO A 301 -44.03 24.60 15.14
CA PRO A 301 -42.86 24.15 15.89
C PRO A 301 -43.29 23.13 16.96
N VAL A 302 -42.54 22.04 17.09
CA VAL A 302 -42.83 20.97 18.04
C VAL A 302 -41.73 20.92 19.09
N THR A 303 -42.14 20.78 20.36
CA THR A 303 -41.24 20.40 21.45
C THR A 303 -41.45 18.92 21.76
N TYR A 304 -40.37 18.17 21.94
CA TYR A 304 -40.42 16.77 22.36
C TYR A 304 -39.83 16.62 23.77
N ASP A 305 -40.63 16.12 24.69
CA ASP A 305 -40.21 15.71 26.01
C ASP A 305 -39.87 14.22 25.99
N SER A 306 -38.58 13.92 25.86
CA SER A 306 -38.05 12.55 25.81
C SER A 306 -38.20 11.78 27.12
N LYS A 307 -38.49 12.44 28.26
CA LYS A 307 -38.71 11.73 29.53
C LYS A 307 -40.10 11.13 29.60
N ASN A 308 -41.08 11.83 29.06
CA ASN A 308 -42.49 11.43 29.09
C ASN A 308 -42.98 10.90 27.74
N ASN A 309 -42.12 10.91 26.71
CA ASN A 309 -42.43 10.47 25.36
C ASN A 309 -43.57 11.28 24.72
N ILE A 310 -43.60 12.60 24.94
CA ILE A 310 -44.68 13.47 24.46
C ILE A 310 -44.12 14.52 23.51
N MET A 311 -44.72 14.61 22.33
CA MET A 311 -44.56 15.77 21.45
C MET A 311 -45.69 16.76 21.70
N PHE A 312 -45.39 18.05 21.73
CA PHE A 312 -46.41 19.07 21.97
C PHE A 312 -46.09 20.42 21.32
N TYR A 313 -47.14 21.22 21.15
CA TYR A 313 -47.11 22.60 20.66
C TYR A 313 -48.16 23.42 21.43
N GLN A 314 -47.72 24.47 22.12
CA GLN A 314 -48.62 25.42 22.74
C GLN A 314 -49.11 26.42 21.69
N VAL A 315 -50.43 26.45 21.44
CA VAL A 315 -51.01 27.47 20.58
C VAL A 315 -50.90 28.83 21.28
N THR A 316 -50.27 29.80 20.62
CA THR A 316 -50.04 31.16 21.17
C THR A 316 -50.94 32.22 20.53
N SER A 317 -51.38 31.99 19.29
CA SER A 317 -52.37 32.84 18.61
C SER A 317 -53.75 32.21 18.77
N PRO A 318 -54.74 32.91 19.36
CA PRO A 318 -56.07 32.35 19.57
C PRO A 318 -56.69 31.82 18.28
N LEU A 319 -57.19 30.58 18.35
CA LEU A 319 -58.00 29.96 17.32
C LEU A 319 -59.39 30.59 17.29
N ALA A 320 -59.95 30.72 16.10
CA ALA A 320 -61.34 31.17 15.93
C ALA A 320 -62.31 30.06 16.38
N PRO A 321 -63.54 30.40 16.82
CA PRO A 321 -64.56 29.37 17.03
C PRO A 321 -64.87 28.62 15.73
N GLY A 322 -65.04 27.31 15.83
CA GLY A 322 -65.37 26.45 14.69
C GLY A 322 -64.39 25.28 14.48
N PRO A 323 -64.43 24.65 13.30
CA PRO A 323 -63.59 23.49 12.98
C PRO A 323 -62.13 23.87 12.69
N HIS A 324 -61.22 23.05 13.16
CA HIS A 324 -59.78 23.13 12.93
C HIS A 324 -59.23 21.78 12.48
N THR A 325 -58.23 21.78 11.60
CA THR A 325 -57.67 20.56 11.01
C THR A 325 -56.29 20.23 11.55
N MET A 326 -56.02 18.94 11.76
CA MET A 326 -54.83 18.43 12.47
C MET A 326 -54.17 17.23 11.79
N ALA A 327 -52.84 17.20 11.84
CA ALA A 327 -52.05 16.00 11.62
C ALA A 327 -50.74 16.00 12.42
N PHE A 328 -50.32 14.82 12.84
CA PHE A 328 -49.02 14.56 13.45
C PHE A 328 -48.13 13.76 12.51
N TYR A 329 -46.83 14.02 12.60
CA TYR A 329 -45.81 13.27 11.87
C TYR A 329 -44.58 13.09 12.74
N VAL A 330 -44.07 11.86 12.79
CA VAL A 330 -42.84 11.50 13.48
C VAL A 330 -41.99 10.66 12.55
N LYS A 331 -40.67 10.86 12.59
CA LYS A 331 -39.68 10.03 11.90
C LYS A 331 -38.51 9.72 12.84
N ASP A 332 -38.05 8.47 12.79
CA ASP A 332 -36.92 7.98 13.58
C ASP A 332 -35.56 8.19 12.88
N ALA A 333 -34.48 7.78 13.56
CA ALA A 333 -33.12 7.93 13.04
C ALA A 333 -32.81 6.99 11.85
N ALA A 334 -33.46 5.82 11.76
CA ALA A 334 -33.35 4.89 10.63
C ALA A 334 -34.13 5.38 9.39
N GLY A 335 -35.03 6.33 9.60
CA GLY A 335 -35.86 6.98 8.62
C GLY A 335 -37.21 6.31 8.37
N ASN A 336 -37.70 5.49 9.30
CA ASN A 336 -39.09 5.08 9.36
C ASN A 336 -39.95 6.24 9.86
N SER A 337 -41.20 6.29 9.42
CA SER A 337 -42.06 7.44 9.67
C SER A 337 -43.50 7.04 9.86
N THR A 338 -44.16 7.73 10.78
CA THR A 338 -45.58 7.58 11.04
C THR A 338 -46.26 8.92 10.93
N ARG A 339 -47.43 8.91 10.30
CA ARG A 339 -48.31 10.06 10.15
C ARG A 339 -49.71 9.69 10.64
N VAL A 340 -50.30 10.55 11.48
CA VAL A 340 -51.68 10.39 11.94
C VAL A 340 -52.47 11.67 11.65
N PRO A 341 -53.58 11.61 10.88
CA PRO A 341 -54.09 10.41 10.19
C PRO A 341 -53.15 10.00 9.05
N GLN A 342 -53.30 8.78 8.50
CA GLN A 342 -52.44 8.33 7.38
C GLN A 342 -52.63 9.18 6.12
N THR A 343 -53.84 9.69 5.89
CA THR A 343 -54.19 10.59 4.78
C THR A 343 -55.03 11.76 5.30
N GLY A 344 -54.94 12.92 4.65
CA GLY A 344 -55.73 14.10 5.04
C GLY A 344 -55.37 14.67 6.41
N GLU A 345 -56.31 15.31 7.08
CA GLU A 345 -56.18 15.88 8.41
C GLU A 345 -57.47 15.54 9.18
N TYR A 346 -57.37 15.25 10.48
CA TYR A 346 -58.57 15.04 11.30
C TYR A 346 -59.06 16.39 11.85
N VAL A 347 -60.33 16.48 12.24
CA VAL A 347 -60.95 17.73 12.68
C VAL A 347 -61.17 17.74 14.18
N PHE A 348 -60.95 18.87 14.85
CA PHE A 348 -61.47 19.18 16.19
C PHE A 348 -62.19 20.54 16.16
N TYR A 349 -62.93 20.89 17.20
CA TYR A 349 -63.75 22.11 17.24
C TYR A 349 -63.39 22.99 18.45
N VAL A 350 -63.34 24.30 18.24
CA VAL A 350 -63.17 25.31 19.29
C VAL A 350 -64.51 26.00 19.53
N GLU A 351 -64.99 26.02 20.78
CA GLU A 351 -66.18 26.78 21.16
C GLU A 351 -65.90 28.28 21.28
N SER A 352 -66.93 29.09 21.04
CA SER A 352 -66.89 30.51 21.43
C SER A 352 -66.79 30.59 22.95
N GLY A 353 -65.67 31.13 23.46
CA GLY A 353 -65.52 31.38 24.88
C GLY A 353 -66.68 32.23 25.41
N ASN A 354 -67.27 31.81 26.53
CA ASN A 354 -68.26 32.59 27.26
C ASN A 354 -67.68 33.89 27.82
#